data_AF-A0A2V7PKS6-F1
#
_entry.id   AF-A0A2V7PKS6-F1
#
_cell.length_a   1.000
_cell.length_b   1.000
_cell.length_c   1.000
_cell.angle_alpha   90.00
_cell.angle_beta   90.00
_cell.angle_gamma   90.00
#
_symmetry.space_group_name_H-M   'P 1'
#
loop_
_entity.id
_entity.type
_entity.pdbx_description
1 polymer ?
#
loop_
_entity_poly.entity_id
_entity_poly.type
_entity_poly.pdbx_seq_one_letter_code
_entity_poly.pdbx_strand_id
1 'polypeptide(L)'
;MALVVFLRGVNVGGHKTFRPSILARELSDHDVVNVGAAGTFVVRKPGSRAKLVAELRRKLPFETEVLMCDGRDLIRLEMENPFGPKASRPEVVRFVTILPRADRVGAFLPIALPPGREWLVRIVGSRGRFVFGMYRRHMKTIGYLDQIGKRFGVRATTRNWNTIVAIARILKGEGKKTG
;
A
#
# COMPACT_ATOMS: atom_id res chain seq x y z
N MET A 1 6.44 -7.55 16.67
CA MET A 1 5.36 -7.54 15.66
C MET A 1 5.96 -7.03 14.35
N ALA A 2 5.71 -7.69 13.21
CA ALA A 2 6.23 -7.22 11.92
C ALA A 2 5.57 -5.90 11.51
N LEU A 3 6.35 -5.02 10.87
CA LEU A 3 5.86 -3.78 10.25
C LEU A 3 5.78 -3.94 8.74
N VAL A 4 4.89 -3.19 8.11
CA VAL A 4 4.84 -3.06 6.66
C VAL A 4 5.11 -1.62 6.29
N VAL A 5 6.06 -1.43 5.37
CA VAL A 5 6.56 -0.13 4.93
C VAL A 5 6.12 0.12 3.50
N PHE A 6 5.62 1.32 3.22
CA PHE A 6 5.24 1.78 1.89
C PHE A 6 5.94 3.10 1.58
N LEU A 7 6.73 3.12 0.51
CA LEU A 7 7.33 4.35 -0.03
C LEU A 7 6.36 5.02 -1.00
N ARG A 8 6.19 6.33 -0.88
CA ARG A 8 5.32 7.09 -1.77
C ARG A 8 6.04 7.52 -3.05
N GLY A 9 5.36 7.44 -4.20
CA GLY A 9 5.82 8.08 -5.44
C GLY A 9 7.17 7.61 -5.97
N VAL A 10 7.57 6.37 -5.66
CA VAL A 10 8.81 5.75 -6.16
C VAL A 10 8.52 4.91 -7.39
N ASN A 11 9.45 4.86 -8.35
CA ASN A 11 9.33 4.06 -9.58
C ASN A 11 8.03 4.32 -10.38
N VAL A 12 7.55 5.57 -10.39
CA VAL A 12 6.36 5.98 -11.17
C VAL A 12 6.76 7.13 -12.10
N GLY A 13 6.39 7.02 -13.38
CA GLY A 13 6.63 8.08 -14.37
C GLY A 13 8.11 8.42 -14.59
N GLY A 14 9.03 7.48 -14.32
CA GLY A 14 10.48 7.71 -14.44
C GLY A 14 11.11 8.46 -13.26
N HIS A 15 10.34 8.86 -12.26
CA HIS A 15 10.84 9.59 -11.08
C HIS A 15 11.18 8.67 -9.91
N LYS A 16 12.14 9.12 -9.08
CA LYS A 16 12.57 8.42 -7.85
C LYS A 16 12.85 6.94 -8.11
N THR A 17 13.62 6.70 -9.18
CA THR A 17 13.91 5.37 -9.68
C THR A 17 14.96 4.70 -8.81
N PHE A 18 14.67 3.51 -8.30
CA PHE A 18 15.60 2.68 -7.53
C PHE A 18 15.20 1.21 -7.60
N ARG A 19 16.06 0.31 -7.10
CA ARG A 19 15.79 -1.13 -7.03
C ARG A 19 15.39 -1.53 -5.60
N PRO A 20 14.10 -1.78 -5.31
CA PRO A 20 13.65 -2.13 -3.96
C PRO A 20 14.30 -3.40 -3.39
N SER A 21 14.61 -4.39 -4.24
CA SER A 21 15.30 -5.62 -3.82
C SER A 21 16.71 -5.35 -3.28
N ILE A 22 17.43 -4.37 -3.82
CA ILE A 22 18.75 -3.96 -3.33
C ILE A 22 18.60 -3.32 -1.95
N LEU A 23 17.66 -2.39 -1.79
CA LEU A 23 17.39 -1.76 -0.49
C LEU A 23 17.01 -2.79 0.59
N ALA A 24 16.19 -3.78 0.24
CA ALA A 24 15.83 -4.86 1.17
C ALA A 24 17.06 -5.68 1.61
N ARG A 25 17.95 -6.02 0.67
CA ARG A 25 19.21 -6.72 0.97
C ARG A 25 20.12 -5.90 1.87
N GLU A 26 20.21 -4.60 1.64
CA GLU A 26 21.02 -3.68 2.45
C GLU A 26 20.47 -3.45 3.86
N LEU A 27 19.21 -3.83 4.12
CA LEU A 27 18.54 -3.76 5.42
C LEU A 27 18.32 -5.17 6.00
N SER A 28 19.19 -6.14 5.68
CA SER A 28 19.08 -7.54 6.12
C SER A 28 18.98 -7.71 7.63
N ASP A 29 19.58 -6.82 8.41
CA ASP A 29 19.54 -6.83 9.88
C ASP A 29 18.10 -6.72 10.42
N HIS A 30 17.22 -6.10 9.64
CA HIS A 30 15.80 -5.93 9.94
C HIS A 30 14.90 -7.05 9.37
N ASP A 31 15.48 -8.05 8.70
CA ASP A 31 14.76 -9.13 7.99
C ASP A 31 13.68 -8.55 7.06
N VAL A 32 14.14 -7.70 6.14
CA VAL A 32 13.31 -6.97 5.18
C VAL A 32 13.04 -7.83 3.95
N VAL A 33 11.76 -8.02 3.63
CA VAL A 33 11.28 -8.69 2.43
C VAL A 33 10.68 -7.66 1.48
N ASN A 34 11.23 -7.55 0.27
CA ASN A 34 10.68 -6.72 -0.79
C ASN A 34 9.41 -7.33 -1.40
N VAL A 35 8.41 -6.49 -1.67
CA VAL A 35 7.17 -6.86 -2.38
C VAL A 35 7.01 -5.98 -3.62
N GLY A 36 7.37 -6.53 -4.78
CA GLY A 36 7.23 -5.89 -6.08
C GLY A 36 8.22 -4.72 -6.32
N ALA A 37 7.81 -3.77 -7.16
CA ALA A 37 8.67 -2.66 -7.60
C ALA A 37 8.31 -1.30 -6.96
N ALA A 38 7.16 -1.18 -6.30
CA ALA A 38 6.65 0.11 -5.82
C ALA A 38 7.20 0.52 -4.43
N GLY A 39 8.35 -0.01 -3.99
CA GLY A 39 8.89 0.25 -2.66
C GLY A 39 7.93 -0.17 -1.54
N THR A 40 7.58 -1.45 -1.51
CA THR A 40 6.75 -2.04 -0.45
C THR A 40 7.55 -3.13 0.25
N PHE A 41 7.59 -3.09 1.58
CA PHE A 41 8.43 -4.01 2.35
C PHE A 41 7.70 -4.59 3.55
N VAL A 42 7.92 -5.87 3.82
CA VAL A 42 7.60 -6.50 5.10
C VAL A 42 8.87 -6.54 5.94
N VAL A 43 8.83 -5.96 7.13
CA VAL A 43 9.97 -5.87 8.05
C VAL A 43 9.67 -6.72 9.27
N ARG A 44 10.29 -7.90 9.35
CA ARG A 44 9.99 -8.89 10.39
C ARG A 44 10.68 -8.58 11.72
N LYS A 45 11.85 -7.94 11.68
CA LYS A 45 12.63 -7.51 12.86
C LYS A 45 12.79 -5.97 12.87
N PRO A 46 11.70 -5.20 13.04
CA PRO A 46 11.73 -3.75 12.83
C PRO A 46 12.56 -2.96 13.85
N GLY A 47 12.87 -3.51 15.02
CA GLY A 47 13.43 -2.72 16.11
C GLY A 47 12.53 -1.53 16.46
N SER A 48 13.12 -0.36 16.72
CA SER A 48 12.34 0.88 16.90
C SER A 48 11.96 1.49 15.55
N ARG A 49 10.74 2.05 15.45
CA ARG A 49 10.27 2.73 14.24
C ARG A 49 11.18 3.89 13.83
N ALA A 50 11.71 4.64 14.80
CA ALA A 50 12.62 5.75 14.55
C ALA A 50 13.93 5.27 13.91
N LYS A 51 14.54 4.20 14.44
CA LYS A 51 15.77 3.61 13.88
C LYS A 51 15.54 3.11 12.45
N LEU A 52 14.46 2.36 12.22
CA LEU A 52 14.11 1.85 10.89
C LEU A 52 13.93 2.99 9.87
N VAL A 53 13.25 4.07 10.25
CA VAL A 53 13.06 5.24 9.36
C VAL A 53 14.40 5.93 9.08
N ALA A 54 15.25 6.10 10.08
CA ALA A 54 16.57 6.70 9.90
C ALA A 54 17.43 5.87 8.93
N GLU A 55 17.43 4.54 9.07
CA GLU A 55 18.17 3.64 8.19
C GLU A 55 17.62 3.61 6.75
N LEU A 56 16.29 3.59 6.59
CA LEU A 56 15.64 3.71 5.29
C LEU A 56 16.06 5.02 4.59
N ARG A 57 16.00 6.15 5.30
CA ARG A 57 16.38 7.46 4.74
C ARG A 57 17.85 7.52 4.34
N ARG A 58 18.75 6.94 5.15
CA ARG A 58 20.20 6.92 4.87
C ARG A 58 20.54 6.13 3.60
N LYS A 59 19.78 5.09 3.29
CA LYS A 59 20.03 4.20 2.13
C LYS A 59 19.28 4.60 0.87
N LEU A 60 18.23 5.41 0.99
CA LEU A 60 17.47 5.88 -0.16
C LEU A 60 18.23 7.01 -0.88
N PRO A 61 18.36 6.97 -2.22
CA PRO A 61 19.05 8.00 -2.98
C PRO A 61 18.22 9.29 -3.16
N PHE A 62 17.07 9.39 -2.49
CA PHE A 62 16.15 10.51 -2.58
C PHE A 62 15.29 10.61 -1.32
N GLU A 63 14.73 11.79 -1.10
CA GLU A 63 13.70 11.97 -0.08
C GLU A 63 12.35 11.43 -0.54
N THR A 64 11.71 10.65 0.34
CA THR A 64 10.33 10.22 0.13
C THR A 64 9.59 9.99 1.44
N GLU A 65 8.27 9.98 1.34
CA GLU A 65 7.41 9.64 2.45
C GLU A 65 7.39 8.14 2.69
N VAL A 66 7.53 7.79 3.96
CA VAL A 66 7.55 6.43 4.46
C VAL A 66 6.29 6.25 5.29
N LEU A 67 5.31 5.53 4.75
CA LEU A 67 4.13 5.14 5.49
C LEU A 67 4.36 3.75 6.10
N MET A 68 3.90 3.56 7.33
CA MET A 68 4.04 2.30 8.04
C MET A 68 2.70 1.87 8.67
N CYS A 69 2.46 0.57 8.74
CA CYS A 69 1.37 -0.02 9.54
C CYS A 69 1.83 -1.34 10.18
N ASP A 70 1.08 -1.80 11.18
CA ASP A 70 1.35 -3.09 11.81
C ASP A 70 0.83 -4.22 10.91
N GLY A 71 1.64 -5.27 10.73
CA GLY A 71 1.29 -6.38 9.85
C GLY A 71 -0.03 -7.07 10.23
N ARG A 72 -0.37 -7.08 11.53
CA ARG A 72 -1.66 -7.57 12.04
C ARG A 72 -2.87 -6.86 11.41
N ASP A 73 -2.75 -5.58 11.10
CA ASP A 73 -3.87 -4.81 10.55
C ASP A 73 -4.11 -5.18 9.08
N LEU A 74 -3.05 -5.51 8.33
CA LEU A 74 -3.17 -6.01 6.95
C LEU A 74 -3.63 -7.47 6.91
N ILE A 75 -3.20 -8.31 7.85
CA ILE A 75 -3.76 -9.66 8.01
C ILE A 75 -5.26 -9.58 8.26
N ARG A 76 -5.70 -8.71 9.19
CA ARG A 76 -7.13 -8.49 9.47
C ARG A 76 -7.88 -8.00 8.25
N LEU A 77 -7.35 -6.99 7.55
CA LEU A 77 -7.98 -6.46 6.34
C LEU A 77 -8.14 -7.54 5.25
N GLU A 78 -7.14 -8.39 5.08
CA GLU A 78 -7.18 -9.50 4.13
C GLU A 78 -8.24 -10.54 4.52
N MET A 79 -8.29 -10.94 5.80
CA MET A 79 -9.31 -11.88 6.31
C MET A 79 -10.74 -11.32 6.19
N GLU A 80 -10.94 -10.03 6.43
CA GLU A 80 -12.24 -9.37 6.26
C GLU A 80 -12.70 -9.36 4.79
N ASN A 81 -11.78 -9.57 3.85
CA ASN A 81 -12.01 -9.60 2.41
C ASN A 81 -13.00 -8.51 1.94
N PRO A 82 -12.63 -7.23 2.01
CA PRO A 82 -13.54 -6.10 1.78
C PRO A 82 -14.14 -6.06 0.36
N PHE A 83 -13.64 -6.88 -0.56
CA PHE A 83 -14.12 -6.97 -1.94
C PHE A 83 -14.98 -8.19 -2.23
N GLY A 84 -15.20 -9.05 -1.23
CA GLY A 84 -15.92 -10.31 -1.37
C GLY A 84 -15.20 -11.35 -2.24
N PRO A 85 -15.77 -12.57 -2.35
CA PRO A 85 -15.13 -13.71 -3.00
C PRO A 85 -15.15 -13.61 -4.54
N LYS A 86 -16.01 -12.77 -5.10
CA LYS A 86 -16.14 -12.63 -6.56
C LYS A 86 -14.86 -12.08 -7.15
N ALA A 87 -14.42 -12.63 -8.27
CA ALA A 87 -13.30 -12.06 -9.04
C ALA A 87 -13.66 -10.66 -9.55
N SER A 88 -12.65 -9.80 -9.66
CA SER A 88 -12.81 -8.51 -10.35
C SER A 88 -12.85 -8.74 -11.86
N ARG A 89 -13.58 -7.90 -12.59
CA ARG A 89 -13.49 -7.91 -14.05
C ARG A 89 -12.07 -7.51 -14.49
N PRO A 90 -11.56 -8.01 -15.63
CA PRO A 90 -10.19 -7.76 -16.07
C PRO A 90 -9.80 -6.28 -16.11
N GLU A 91 -10.72 -5.41 -16.51
CA GLU A 91 -10.55 -3.96 -16.63
C GLU A 91 -10.59 -3.21 -15.30
N VAL A 92 -11.01 -3.87 -14.21
CA VAL A 92 -11.17 -3.30 -12.88
C VAL A 92 -10.10 -3.83 -11.94
N VAL A 93 -9.33 -2.92 -11.35
CA VAL A 93 -8.30 -3.23 -10.37
C VAL A 93 -8.76 -2.83 -8.98
N ARG A 94 -8.61 -3.75 -8.02
CA ARG A 94 -8.85 -3.47 -6.59
C ARG A 94 -7.61 -2.86 -5.95
N PHE A 95 -7.81 -1.92 -5.06
CA PHE A 95 -6.71 -1.21 -4.40
C PHE A 95 -7.01 -0.93 -2.93
N VAL A 96 -5.93 -0.69 -2.20
CA VAL A 96 -5.94 -0.11 -0.85
C VAL A 96 -5.06 1.12 -0.86
N THR A 97 -5.61 2.25 -0.41
CA THR A 97 -4.89 3.47 -0.09
C THR A 97 -4.60 3.47 1.40
N ILE A 98 -3.31 3.53 1.74
CA ILE A 98 -2.81 3.60 3.10
C ILE A 98 -2.68 5.08 3.47
N LEU A 99 -3.39 5.48 4.51
CA LEU A 99 -3.29 6.80 5.11
C LEU A 99 -2.23 6.83 6.22
N PRO A 100 -1.56 7.97 6.46
CA PRO A 100 -0.60 8.10 7.56
C PRO A 100 -1.28 8.03 8.94
N ARG A 101 -2.56 8.39 9.02
CA ARG A 101 -3.41 8.35 10.22
C ARG A 101 -4.81 7.82 9.87
N ALA A 102 -5.55 7.38 10.87
CA ALA A 102 -6.84 6.69 10.70
C ALA A 102 -8.07 7.61 10.78
N ASP A 103 -7.88 8.92 10.74
CA ASP A 103 -8.90 9.92 11.06
C ASP A 103 -9.95 10.10 9.95
N ARG A 104 -11.21 10.25 10.40
CA ARG A 104 -12.42 10.73 9.70
C ARG A 104 -12.68 10.26 8.25
N VAL A 105 -12.24 9.06 7.87
CA VAL A 105 -12.51 8.52 6.53
C VAL A 105 -13.99 8.21 6.29
N GLY A 106 -14.68 7.68 7.31
CA GLY A 106 -16.02 7.10 7.18
C GLY A 106 -17.13 8.07 6.78
N ALA A 107 -16.97 9.38 7.03
CA ALA A 107 -18.01 10.38 6.78
C ALA A 107 -18.30 10.62 5.29
N PHE A 108 -17.46 10.11 4.38
CA PHE A 108 -17.52 10.45 2.96
C PHE A 108 -17.77 9.26 2.02
N LEU A 109 -18.10 8.06 2.52
CA LEU A 109 -18.18 6.84 1.69
C LEU A 109 -19.62 6.40 1.41
N PRO A 110 -19.92 5.81 0.22
CA PRO A 110 -19.03 5.53 -0.91
C PRO A 110 -18.76 6.75 -1.80
N ILE A 111 -17.64 6.74 -2.55
CA ILE A 111 -17.26 7.82 -3.49
C ILE A 111 -17.02 7.24 -4.89
N ALA A 112 -17.45 7.97 -5.93
CA ALA A 112 -17.09 7.72 -7.32
C ALA A 112 -16.40 8.95 -7.93
N LEU A 113 -15.29 8.75 -8.65
CA LEU A 113 -14.48 9.78 -9.29
C LEU A 113 -14.21 9.43 -10.78
N PRO A 114 -14.68 10.24 -11.74
CA PRO A 114 -15.68 11.30 -11.53
C PRO A 114 -17.03 10.71 -11.05
N PRO A 115 -17.94 11.53 -10.50
CA PRO A 115 -19.29 11.09 -10.15
C PRO A 115 -20.02 10.53 -11.38
N GLY A 116 -20.93 9.57 -11.18
CA GLY A 116 -21.77 8.99 -12.24
C GLY A 116 -21.36 7.58 -12.71
N ARG A 117 -21.89 7.18 -13.87
CA ARG A 117 -21.74 5.81 -14.42
C ARG A 117 -20.36 5.55 -15.04
N GLU A 118 -19.69 6.60 -15.50
CA GLU A 118 -18.36 6.57 -16.14
C GLU A 118 -17.20 6.76 -15.16
N TRP A 119 -17.43 6.49 -13.88
CA TRP A 119 -16.40 6.53 -12.84
C TRP A 119 -15.13 5.77 -13.27
N LEU A 120 -13.98 6.30 -12.86
CA LEU A 120 -12.66 5.67 -13.03
C LEU A 120 -12.10 5.16 -11.71
N VAL A 121 -12.44 5.79 -10.59
CA VAL A 121 -12.09 5.34 -9.24
C VAL A 121 -13.35 5.30 -8.39
N ARG A 122 -13.54 4.22 -7.65
CA ARG A 122 -14.59 4.08 -6.64
C ARG A 122 -13.98 3.68 -5.31
N ILE A 123 -14.34 4.40 -4.26
CA ILE A 123 -14.03 4.02 -2.88
C ILE A 123 -15.27 3.39 -2.29
N VAL A 124 -15.13 2.17 -1.79
CA VAL A 124 -16.26 1.36 -1.32
C VAL A 124 -16.30 1.22 0.20
N GLY A 125 -15.20 1.49 0.89
CA GLY A 125 -15.16 1.41 2.33
C GLY A 125 -13.81 1.79 2.91
N SER A 126 -13.74 1.76 4.24
CA SER A 126 -12.52 2.01 4.98
C SER A 126 -12.48 1.24 6.29
N ARG A 127 -11.28 0.88 6.73
CA ARG A 127 -11.01 0.25 8.03
C ARG A 127 -9.75 0.87 8.63
N GLY A 128 -9.91 1.62 9.72
CA GLY A 128 -8.80 2.37 10.32
C GLY A 128 -8.14 3.29 9.29
N ARG A 129 -6.84 3.07 9.01
CA ARG A 129 -6.06 3.85 8.03
C ARG A 129 -6.15 3.35 6.59
N PHE A 130 -6.90 2.27 6.34
CA PHE A 130 -7.01 1.66 5.02
C PHE A 130 -8.30 2.10 4.35
N VAL A 131 -8.16 2.71 3.19
CA VAL A 131 -9.27 3.08 2.31
C VAL A 131 -9.22 2.12 1.12
N PHE A 132 -10.30 1.40 0.86
CA PHE A 132 -10.31 0.37 -0.17
C PHE A 132 -11.37 0.63 -1.22
N GLY A 133 -11.04 0.25 -2.45
CA GLY A 133 -11.78 0.65 -3.61
C GLY A 133 -11.36 -0.10 -4.86
N MET A 134 -11.92 0.33 -5.99
CA MET A 134 -11.64 -0.21 -7.30
C MET A 134 -11.43 0.91 -8.31
N TYR A 135 -10.57 0.68 -9.30
CA TYR A 135 -10.37 1.61 -10.40
C TYR A 135 -10.42 0.90 -11.74
N ARG A 136 -10.82 1.63 -12.79
CA ARG A 136 -10.74 1.18 -14.18
C ARG A 136 -9.40 1.58 -14.78
N ARG A 137 -8.79 0.70 -15.57
CA ARG A 137 -7.54 1.04 -16.27
C ARG A 137 -7.84 2.11 -17.32
N HIS A 138 -7.32 3.32 -17.10
CA HIS A 138 -7.48 4.46 -17.99
C HIS A 138 -6.37 5.48 -17.70
N MET A 139 -5.95 6.24 -18.72
CA MET A 139 -4.85 7.23 -18.59
C MET A 139 -5.11 8.28 -17.48
N LYS A 140 -6.38 8.65 -17.25
CA LYS A 140 -6.79 9.63 -16.23
C LYS A 140 -6.87 9.04 -14.80
N THR A 141 -6.80 7.73 -14.64
CA THR A 141 -7.01 7.06 -13.34
C THR A 141 -5.96 7.44 -12.31
N ILE A 142 -4.69 7.61 -12.72
CA ILE A 142 -3.60 8.01 -11.82
C ILE A 142 -3.91 9.35 -11.12
N GLY A 143 -4.50 10.30 -11.85
CA GLY A 143 -4.90 11.60 -11.32
C GLY A 143 -6.00 11.48 -10.26
N TYR A 144 -6.99 10.61 -10.49
CA TYR A 144 -8.06 10.36 -9.51
C TYR A 144 -7.57 9.60 -8.27
N LEU A 145 -6.59 8.70 -8.41
CA LEU A 145 -5.96 8.04 -7.26
C LEU A 145 -5.20 9.02 -6.37
N ASP A 146 -4.51 10.00 -6.95
CA ASP A 146 -3.82 11.07 -6.19
C ASP A 146 -4.81 12.00 -5.46
N GLN A 147 -6.03 12.19 -6.02
CA GLN A 147 -7.08 12.97 -5.37
C GLN A 147 -7.62 12.34 -4.08
N ILE A 148 -7.47 11.02 -3.89
CA ILE A 148 -7.92 10.35 -2.66
C ILE A 148 -7.24 10.97 -1.43
N GLY A 149 -5.91 11.07 -1.46
CA GLY A 149 -5.15 11.68 -0.38
C GLY A 149 -5.53 13.14 -0.15
N LYS A 150 -5.64 13.92 -1.24
CA LYS A 150 -6.04 15.34 -1.18
C LYS A 150 -7.40 15.53 -0.50
N ARG A 151 -8.36 14.64 -0.76
CA ARG A 151 -9.70 14.70 -0.15
C ARG A 151 -9.68 14.44 1.36
N PHE A 152 -8.73 13.63 1.83
CA PHE A 152 -8.51 13.40 3.26
C PHE A 152 -7.47 14.36 3.87
N GLY A 153 -7.01 15.38 3.13
CA GLY A 153 -6.00 16.34 3.61
C GLY A 153 -4.64 15.71 3.92
N VAL A 154 -4.36 14.51 3.41
CA VAL A 154 -3.15 13.75 3.74
C VAL A 154 -2.43 13.26 2.48
N ARG A 155 -1.13 13.06 2.59
CA ARG A 155 -0.38 12.37 1.55
C ARG A 155 -0.45 10.86 1.81
N ALA A 156 -1.11 10.17 0.90
CA ALA A 156 -1.41 8.75 1.01
C ALA A 156 -0.67 7.93 -0.06
N THR A 157 -0.62 6.63 0.16
CA THR A 157 0.02 5.69 -0.77
C THR A 157 -0.94 4.59 -1.18
N THR A 158 -1.15 4.42 -2.48
CA THR A 158 -2.04 3.39 -3.02
C THR A 158 -1.26 2.15 -3.45
N ARG A 159 -1.80 0.96 -3.15
CA ARG A 159 -1.30 -0.35 -3.58
C ARG A 159 -2.41 -1.21 -4.14
N ASN A 160 -2.05 -2.07 -5.09
CA ASN A 160 -2.95 -3.08 -5.62
C ASN A 160 -3.35 -4.07 -4.50
N TRP A 161 -4.59 -4.54 -4.50
CA TRP A 161 -5.06 -5.55 -3.55
C TRP A 161 -4.20 -6.83 -3.57
N ASN A 162 -3.75 -7.26 -4.75
CA ASN A 162 -2.86 -8.42 -4.88
C ASN A 162 -1.54 -8.21 -4.14
N THR A 163 -1.04 -6.97 -4.06
CA THR A 163 0.13 -6.63 -3.23
C THR A 163 -0.18 -6.80 -1.74
N ILE A 164 -1.37 -6.40 -1.30
CA ILE A 164 -1.81 -6.58 0.09
C ILE A 164 -1.96 -8.07 0.43
N VAL A 165 -2.53 -8.87 -0.46
CA VAL A 165 -2.63 -10.33 -0.31
C VAL A 165 -1.23 -10.97 -0.24
N ALA A 166 -0.30 -10.55 -1.10
CA ALA A 166 1.08 -11.04 -1.07
C ALA A 166 1.77 -10.71 0.26
N ILE A 167 1.59 -9.48 0.78
CA ILE A 167 2.07 -9.09 2.11
C ILE A 167 1.47 -9.99 3.20
N ALA A 168 0.15 -10.22 3.19
CA ALA A 168 -0.51 -11.06 4.17
C ALA A 168 0.02 -12.50 4.18
N ARG A 169 0.27 -13.10 3.00
CA ARG A 169 0.89 -14.42 2.88
C ARG A 169 2.29 -14.47 3.49
N ILE A 170 3.12 -13.46 3.21
CA ILE A 170 4.47 -13.34 3.79
C ILE A 170 4.40 -13.26 5.33
N LEU A 171 3.44 -12.48 5.86
CA LEU A 171 3.23 -12.30 7.29
C LEU A 171 2.68 -13.55 7.99
N LYS A 172 1.84 -14.34 7.30
CA LYS A 172 1.31 -15.63 7.77
C LYS A 172 2.32 -16.78 7.69
N GLY A 173 3.48 -16.55 7.05
CA GLY A 173 4.49 -17.59 6.82
C GLY A 173 4.17 -18.52 5.64
N GLU A 174 3.14 -18.20 4.84
CA GLU A 174 2.64 -19.02 3.72
C GLU A 174 3.54 -18.98 2.46
N GLY A 175 4.80 -18.57 2.61
CA GLY A 175 5.82 -18.56 1.55
C GLY A 175 7.05 -19.42 1.88
N LYS A 176 7.07 -20.11 3.03
CA LYS A 176 8.04 -21.17 3.34
C LYS A 176 7.36 -22.53 3.23
N LYS A 177 7.14 -22.99 2.00
CA LYS A 177 7.13 -24.43 1.70
C LYS A 177 8.29 -24.70 0.76
N THR A 178 9.08 -25.71 1.14
CA THR A 178 10.19 -26.37 0.43
C THR A 178 11.42 -25.51 0.12
N GLY A 179 12.64 -25.95 0.38
CA GLY A 179 13.17 -27.21 0.92
C GLY A 179 14.67 -27.02 1.15
#